data_AF-A0A6A6DWY2-F1
#
_entry.id   AF-A0A6A6DWY2-F1
#
_cell.length_a   1.000
_cell.length_b   1.000
_cell.length_c   1.000
_cell.angle_alpha   90.00
_cell.angle_beta   90.00
_cell.angle_gamma   90.00
#
_symmetry.space_group_name_H-M   'P 1'
#
loop_
_entity.id
_entity.type
_entity.pdbx_description
1 polymer ?
#
loop_
_entity_poly.entity_id
_entity_poly.type
_entity_poly.pdbx_seq_one_letter_code
_entity_poly.pdbx_strand_id
1 'polypeptide(L)'
;LLERATREEDPIDTRNLNAAFTVAFSGFLQMGEFTHKTSDLKDVRRFAAERLTRRYVTFSTTGDHMILHLPRSKTDHDNTGVDVVVATAADDACPIHHMDILLQQKPKEDGQPLFRLLNGAFTRDRVLKLLTDRLHRCG
;
A
#
# COMPACT_ATOMS: atom_id res chain seq x y z
N LEU A 1 17.37 9.86 -9.77
CA LEU A 1 16.58 8.72 -10.30
C LEU A 1 15.11 8.84 -9.92
N LEU A 2 14.79 9.01 -8.63
CA LEU A 2 13.40 9.20 -8.17
C LEU A 2 12.66 10.31 -8.91
N GLU A 3 13.25 11.51 -9.05
CA GLU A 3 12.61 12.65 -9.72
C GLU A 3 12.24 12.37 -11.19
N ARG A 4 13.04 11.57 -11.90
CA ARG A 4 12.74 11.16 -13.28
C ARG A 4 11.61 10.15 -13.30
N ALA A 5 11.62 9.19 -12.36
CA ALA A 5 10.61 8.16 -12.24
C ALA A 5 9.22 8.74 -11.94
N THR A 6 9.12 9.75 -11.06
CA THR A 6 7.84 10.31 -10.61
C THR A 6 7.40 11.56 -11.37
N ARG A 7 8.07 11.89 -12.49
CA ARG A 7 7.74 13.08 -13.30
C ARG A 7 6.28 13.02 -13.77
N GLU A 8 5.58 14.16 -13.67
CA GLU A 8 4.18 14.35 -14.07
C GLU A 8 3.13 13.58 -13.25
N GLU A 9 3.53 12.87 -12.20
CA GLU A 9 2.59 12.20 -11.30
C GLU A 9 2.00 13.18 -10.28
N ASP A 10 0.73 12.97 -9.93
CA ASP A 10 0.14 13.69 -8.82
C ASP A 10 0.87 13.33 -7.51
N PRO A 11 1.15 14.30 -6.61
CA PRO A 11 1.81 14.02 -5.34
C PRO A 11 1.08 13.00 -4.45
N ILE A 12 -0.25 12.93 -4.55
CA ILE A 12 -1.05 11.92 -3.82
C ILE A 12 -0.79 10.54 -4.39
N ASP A 13 -0.81 10.39 -5.71
CA ASP A 13 -0.53 9.12 -6.38
C ASP A 13 0.92 8.68 -6.12
N THR A 14 1.86 9.62 -6.18
CA THR A 14 3.29 9.37 -5.90
C THR A 14 3.49 8.74 -4.52
N ARG A 15 2.89 9.31 -3.48
CA ARG A 15 2.97 8.80 -2.10
C ARG A 15 2.34 7.42 -1.97
N ASN A 16 1.17 7.21 -2.58
CA ASN A 16 0.50 5.90 -2.54
C ASN A 16 1.31 4.83 -3.26
N LEU A 17 1.88 5.13 -4.42
CA LEU A 17 2.72 4.20 -5.18
C LEU A 17 4.01 3.87 -4.42
N ASN A 18 4.70 4.87 -3.88
CA ASN A 18 5.94 4.65 -3.13
C ASN A 18 5.68 3.78 -1.89
N ALA A 19 4.66 4.12 -1.09
CA ALA A 19 4.28 3.32 0.07
C ALA A 19 3.85 1.90 -0.33
N ALA A 20 2.98 1.76 -1.33
CA ALA A 20 2.50 0.45 -1.77
C ALA A 20 3.63 -0.47 -2.24
N PHE A 21 4.54 0.03 -3.09
CA PHE A 21 5.59 -0.81 -3.66
C PHE A 21 6.74 -1.11 -2.70
N THR A 22 7.10 -0.18 -1.82
CA THR A 22 8.12 -0.44 -0.79
C THR A 22 7.62 -1.45 0.24
N VAL A 23 6.34 -1.35 0.65
CA VAL A 23 5.70 -2.33 1.52
C VAL A 23 5.53 -3.67 0.83
N ALA A 24 5.04 -3.68 -0.42
CA ALA A 24 4.86 -4.93 -1.17
C ALA A 24 6.18 -5.66 -1.39
N PHE A 25 7.26 -4.93 -1.70
CA PHE A 25 8.58 -5.52 -1.86
C PHE A 25 9.12 -6.06 -0.53
N SER A 26 9.07 -5.26 0.54
CA SER A 26 9.63 -5.65 1.85
C SER A 26 8.83 -6.74 2.55
N GLY A 27 7.52 -6.78 2.34
CA GLY A 27 6.59 -7.76 2.91
C GLY A 27 6.22 -8.90 1.98
N PHE A 28 6.87 -9.03 0.81
CA PHE A 28 6.60 -10.05 -0.21
C PHE A 28 5.12 -10.15 -0.62
N LEU A 29 4.43 -9.01 -0.67
CA LEU A 29 3.00 -8.98 -0.99
C LEU A 29 2.76 -9.21 -2.48
N GLN A 30 1.72 -9.98 -2.76
CA GLN A 30 1.19 -10.13 -4.09
C GLN A 30 0.34 -8.92 -4.46
N MET A 31 0.33 -8.58 -5.75
CA MET A 31 -0.45 -7.46 -6.28
C MET A 31 -1.92 -7.44 -5.83
N GLY A 32 -2.55 -8.62 -5.67
CA GLY A 32 -3.94 -8.73 -5.23
C GLY A 32 -4.19 -8.44 -3.74
N GLU A 33 -3.14 -8.40 -2.92
CA GLU A 33 -3.23 -8.18 -1.46
C GLU A 33 -3.26 -6.70 -1.11
N PHE A 34 -2.65 -5.84 -1.94
CA PHE A 34 -2.62 -4.39 -1.72
C PHE A 34 -3.37 -3.56 -2.80
N THR A 35 -4.03 -4.22 -3.76
CA THR A 35 -4.92 -3.58 -4.73
C THR A 35 -6.39 -3.97 -4.49
N HIS A 36 -7.31 -3.15 -4.99
CA HIS A 36 -8.74 -3.43 -4.90
C HIS A 36 -9.49 -2.92 -6.13
N LYS A 37 -10.67 -3.50 -6.39
CA LYS A 37 -11.55 -3.05 -7.49
C LYS A 37 -12.44 -1.91 -7.02
N THR A 38 -12.88 -1.06 -7.94
CA THR A 38 -13.90 -0.03 -7.66
C THR A 38 -15.19 -0.64 -7.11
N SER A 39 -15.57 -1.83 -7.58
CA SER A 39 -16.74 -2.55 -7.09
C SER A 39 -16.64 -2.95 -5.61
N ASP A 40 -15.42 -3.17 -5.10
CA ASP A 40 -15.19 -3.61 -3.73
C ASP A 40 -15.58 -2.49 -2.74
N LEU A 41 -15.54 -1.22 -3.17
CA LEU A 41 -15.91 -0.06 -2.36
C LEU A 41 -17.44 0.12 -2.19
N LYS A 42 -18.26 -0.67 -2.90
CA LYS A 42 -19.73 -0.60 -2.76
C LYS A 42 -20.23 -1.22 -1.45
N ASP A 43 -19.50 -2.21 -0.93
CA ASP A 43 -19.79 -2.85 0.35
C ASP A 43 -18.66 -2.56 1.33
N VAL A 44 -18.78 -1.44 2.03
CA VAL A 44 -17.75 -0.93 2.96
C VAL A 44 -17.48 -1.91 4.11
N ARG A 45 -18.49 -2.62 4.59
CA ARG A 45 -18.34 -3.59 5.69
C ARG A 45 -17.51 -4.78 5.25
N ARG A 46 -17.86 -5.36 4.11
CA ARG A 46 -17.09 -6.44 3.51
C ARG A 46 -15.69 -6.00 3.13
N PHE A 47 -15.54 -4.79 2.57
CA PHE A 47 -14.25 -4.22 2.23
C PHE A 47 -13.33 -4.15 3.45
N ALA A 48 -13.80 -3.56 4.55
CA ALA A 48 -13.01 -3.46 5.77
C ALA A 48 -12.56 -4.84 6.27
N ALA A 49 -13.44 -5.85 6.22
CA ALA A 49 -13.14 -7.21 6.66
C ALA A 49 -12.20 -8.00 5.74
N GLU A 50 -12.26 -7.78 4.43
CA GLU A 50 -11.58 -8.64 3.44
C GLU A 50 -10.40 -7.99 2.72
N ARG A 51 -10.21 -6.66 2.86
CA ARG A 51 -9.22 -5.88 2.10
C ARG A 51 -8.28 -5.12 3.02
N LEU A 52 -7.10 -4.81 2.48
CA LEU A 52 -6.09 -4.05 3.18
C LEU A 52 -6.55 -2.60 3.40
N THR A 53 -6.71 -2.24 4.66
CA THR A 53 -7.23 -0.96 5.14
C THR A 53 -6.26 -0.36 6.15
N ARG A 54 -6.48 0.91 6.52
CA ARG A 54 -5.59 1.63 7.42
C ARG A 54 -5.49 0.99 8.81
N ARG A 55 -6.56 0.36 9.31
CA ARG A 55 -6.56 -0.35 10.61
C ARG A 55 -5.57 -1.51 10.72
N TYR A 56 -5.12 -2.04 9.59
CA TYR A 56 -4.24 -3.20 9.55
C TYR A 56 -2.76 -2.85 9.58
N VAL A 57 -2.42 -1.59 9.88
CA VAL A 57 -1.05 -1.11 10.03
C VAL A 57 -0.81 -0.71 11.48
N THR A 58 0.16 -1.34 12.13
CA THR A 58 0.60 -0.97 13.48
C THR A 58 2.09 -0.69 13.45
N PHE A 59 2.50 0.53 13.78
CA PHE A 59 3.92 0.88 13.90
C PHE A 59 4.48 0.42 15.25
N SER A 60 5.74 -0.04 15.22
CA SER A 60 6.53 -0.24 16.43
C SER A 60 6.72 1.08 17.18
N THR A 61 6.75 1.02 18.52
CA THR A 61 7.03 2.20 19.36
C THR A 61 8.45 2.75 19.16
N THR A 62 9.39 1.92 18.71
CA THR A 62 10.77 2.31 18.40
C THR A 62 10.94 2.77 16.95
N GLY A 63 9.93 2.59 16.09
CA GLY A 63 9.97 2.99 14.67
C GLY A 63 10.87 2.11 13.78
N ASP A 64 11.35 0.97 14.29
CA ASP A 64 12.22 0.04 13.57
C ASP A 64 11.48 -0.93 12.64
N HIS A 65 10.17 -1.13 12.86
CA HIS A 65 9.31 -1.95 12.02
C HIS A 65 7.84 -1.50 12.11
N MET A 66 7.02 -2.07 11.24
CA MET A 66 5.57 -2.09 11.36
C MET A 66 5.04 -3.51 11.18
N ILE A 67 3.90 -3.78 11.78
CA ILE A 67 3.12 -4.99 11.55
C ILE A 67 2.02 -4.64 10.56
N LEU A 68 1.98 -5.38 9.45
CA LEU A 68 0.92 -5.34 8.45
C LEU A 68 0.08 -6.61 8.58
N HIS A 69 -1.15 -6.49 9.07
CA HIS A 69 -2.07 -7.62 9.12
C HIS A 69 -2.77 -7.78 7.77
N LEU A 70 -2.55 -8.90 7.10
CA LEU A 70 -3.25 -9.25 5.86
C LEU A 70 -4.51 -10.04 6.23
N PRO A 71 -5.73 -9.48 6.10
CA PRO A 71 -6.95 -10.19 6.47
C PRO A 71 -7.27 -11.37 5.54
N ARG A 72 -6.66 -11.39 4.35
CA ARG A 72 -6.62 -12.55 3.47
C ARG A 72 -5.24 -12.70 2.89
N SER A 73 -4.67 -13.87 3.07
CA SER A 73 -3.44 -14.29 2.40
C SER A 73 -3.68 -15.58 1.63
N LYS A 74 -2.94 -15.81 0.54
CA LYS A 74 -3.07 -17.06 -0.23
C LYS A 74 -2.65 -18.31 0.55
N THR A 75 -1.79 -18.16 1.54
CA THR A 75 -1.32 -19.27 2.39
C THR A 75 -2.23 -19.52 3.58
N ASP A 76 -3.25 -18.69 3.76
CA ASP A 76 -4.18 -18.73 4.87
C ASP A 76 -5.42 -19.55 4.48
N HIS A 77 -5.32 -20.86 4.70
CA HIS A 77 -6.39 -21.81 4.41
C HIS A 77 -7.64 -21.57 5.28
N ASP A 78 -7.46 -20.99 6.46
CA ASP A 78 -8.52 -20.81 7.46
C ASP A 78 -9.12 -19.39 7.43
N ASN A 79 -8.63 -18.51 6.54
CA ASN A 79 -8.99 -17.09 6.44
C ASN A 79 -8.82 -16.32 7.77
N THR A 80 -7.84 -16.70 8.60
CA THR A 80 -7.55 -16.02 9.88
C THR A 80 -6.72 -14.75 9.73
N GLY A 81 -6.20 -14.51 8.54
CA GLY A 81 -5.20 -13.50 8.22
C GLY A 81 -3.79 -13.92 8.64
N VAL A 82 -2.81 -13.13 8.22
CA VAL A 82 -1.40 -13.30 8.61
C VAL A 82 -0.77 -11.96 8.92
N ASP A 83 0.09 -11.92 9.93
CA ASP A 83 0.89 -10.74 10.26
C ASP A 83 2.21 -10.78 9.49
N VAL A 84 2.48 -9.71 8.76
CA VAL A 84 3.76 -9.48 8.07
C VAL A 84 4.52 -8.40 8.81
N VAL A 85 5.71 -8.74 9.30
CA VAL A 85 6.63 -7.76 9.88
C VAL A 85 7.42 -7.10 8.77
N VAL A 86 7.28 -5.78 8.64
CA VAL A 86 8.00 -4.98 7.65
C VAL A 86 9.01 -4.11 8.39
N ALA A 87 10.30 -4.36 8.17
CA ALA A 87 11.39 -3.64 8.83
C ALA A 87 11.69 -2.29 8.14
N THR A 88 12.30 -1.38 8.89
CA THR A 88 12.90 -0.16 8.36
C THR A 88 14.11 -0.48 7.47
N ALA A 89 14.42 0.42 6.53
CA ALA A 89 15.62 0.38 5.72
C ALA A 89 16.39 1.71 5.85
N ALA A 90 17.71 1.66 5.64
CA ALA A 90 18.60 2.82 5.76
C ALA A 90 18.72 3.65 4.46
N ASP A 91 17.76 3.52 3.54
CA ASP A 91 17.75 4.16 2.23
C ASP A 91 16.39 4.79 1.88
N ASP A 92 16.32 5.44 0.71
CA ASP A 92 15.13 6.12 0.21
C ASP A 92 13.96 5.16 -0.11
N ALA A 93 14.19 3.84 -0.12
CA ALA A 93 13.17 2.82 -0.32
C ALA A 93 12.57 2.31 1.01
N CYS A 94 12.88 2.96 2.13
CA CYS A 94 12.36 2.60 3.44
C CYS A 94 10.81 2.58 3.48
N PRO A 95 10.18 1.41 3.69
CA PRO A 95 8.72 1.29 3.71
C PRO A 95 8.11 2.06 4.88
N ILE A 96 8.77 2.09 6.03
CA ILE A 96 8.31 2.81 7.23
C ILE A 96 8.20 4.30 6.94
N HIS A 97 9.21 4.88 6.30
CA HIS A 97 9.22 6.30 5.93
C HIS A 97 8.06 6.66 5.00
N HIS A 98 7.85 5.88 3.92
CA HIS A 98 6.75 6.16 2.99
C HIS A 98 5.37 5.94 3.60
N MET A 99 5.23 4.96 4.50
CA MET A 99 3.99 4.68 5.22
C MET A 99 3.65 5.77 6.24
N ASP A 100 4.64 6.28 6.97
CA ASP A 100 4.46 7.40 7.89
C ASP A 100 3.97 8.64 7.13
N ILE A 101 4.63 9.03 6.02
CA ILE A 101 4.18 10.13 5.15
C ILE A 101 2.75 9.92 4.63
N LEU A 102 2.40 8.69 4.23
CA LEU A 102 1.07 8.37 3.72
C LEU A 102 0.00 8.52 4.80
N LEU A 103 0.30 8.08 6.03
CA LEU A 103 -0.67 8.01 7.13
C LEU A 103 -0.81 9.32 7.92
N GLN A 104 0.19 10.21 7.90
CA GLN A 104 0.12 11.58 8.47
C GLN A 104 -0.92 12.50 7.79
N GLN A 105 -1.41 12.16 6.60
CA GLN A 105 -2.49 12.92 5.96
C GLN A 105 -3.79 12.80 6.78
N LYS A 106 -4.48 13.95 6.97
CA LYS A 106 -5.74 14.15 7.73
C LYS A 106 -6.53 12.86 7.99
N PRO A 107 -6.98 12.61 9.23
CA PRO A 107 -7.50 11.32 9.65
C PRO A 107 -8.55 10.82 8.65
N LYS A 108 -8.23 9.69 8.01
CA LYS A 108 -9.19 8.90 7.26
C LYS A 108 -9.64 7.77 8.15
N GLU A 109 -10.92 7.43 8.03
CA GLU A 109 -11.52 6.34 8.77
C GLU A 109 -10.74 5.03 8.57
N ASP A 110 -10.61 4.28 9.64
CA ASP A 110 -9.89 3.01 9.73
C ASP A 110 -10.28 1.98 8.65
N GLY A 111 -11.54 1.99 8.21
CA GLY A 111 -12.08 1.10 7.18
C GLY A 111 -11.79 1.54 5.74
N GLN A 112 -11.12 2.66 5.52
CA GLN A 112 -10.75 3.12 4.18
C GLN A 112 -9.59 2.30 3.60
N PRO A 113 -9.49 2.18 2.26
CA PRO A 113 -8.38 1.51 1.61
C PRO A 113 -7.03 2.06 2.07
N LEU A 114 -6.06 1.17 2.29
CA LEU A 114 -4.72 1.59 2.67
C LEU A 114 -4.06 2.44 1.58
N PHE A 115 -4.16 1.97 0.32
CA PHE A 115 -3.68 2.67 -0.87
C PHE A 115 -4.85 3.07 -1.76
N ARG A 116 -4.74 4.24 -2.40
CA ARG A 116 -5.73 4.78 -3.34
C ARG A 116 -5.04 5.66 -4.38
N LEU A 117 -5.73 5.95 -5.48
CA LEU A 117 -5.32 7.02 -6.39
C LEU A 117 -6.18 8.25 -6.12
N LEU A 118 -5.69 9.43 -6.49
CA LEU A 118 -6.43 10.69 -6.41
C LEU A 118 -7.78 10.56 -7.12
N ASN A 119 -7.75 9.99 -8.33
CA ASN A 119 -8.91 9.81 -9.19
C ASN A 119 -9.46 8.38 -9.17
N GLY A 120 -9.50 7.72 -8.00
CA GLY A 120 -10.27 6.49 -7.80
C GLY A 120 -9.51 5.33 -7.16
N ALA A 121 -10.02 4.11 -7.39
CA ALA A 121 -9.53 2.90 -6.77
C ALA A 121 -8.09 2.56 -7.19
N PHE A 122 -7.35 1.93 -6.26
CA PHE A 122 -6.01 1.40 -6.48
C PHE A 122 -6.11 0.03 -7.19
N THR A 123 -6.63 0.03 -8.42
CA THR A 123 -6.86 -1.20 -9.18
C THR A 123 -5.55 -1.74 -9.75
N ARG A 124 -5.45 -3.06 -9.84
CA ARG A 124 -4.29 -3.75 -10.43
C ARG A 124 -3.86 -3.15 -11.77
N ASP A 125 -4.78 -3.00 -12.71
CA ASP A 125 -4.44 -2.55 -14.08
C ASP A 125 -3.92 -1.11 -14.09
N ARG A 126 -4.50 -0.21 -13.28
CA ARG A 126 -4.06 1.18 -13.18
C ARG A 126 -2.68 1.27 -12.54
N VAL A 127 -2.47 0.54 -11.45
CA VAL A 127 -1.21 0.54 -10.71
C VAL A 127 -0.09 -0.07 -11.53
N LEU A 128 -0.36 -1.16 -12.25
CA LEU A 128 0.59 -1.77 -13.18
C LEU A 128 0.95 -0.84 -14.35
N LYS A 129 -0.02 -0.10 -14.88
CA LYS A 129 0.25 0.91 -15.90
C LYS A 129 1.19 1.99 -15.35
N LEU A 130 0.88 2.56 -14.19
CA LEU A 130 1.71 3.59 -13.55
C LEU A 130 3.13 3.09 -13.25
N LEU A 131 3.26 1.87 -12.73
CA LEU A 131 4.57 1.25 -12.51
C LEU A 131 5.35 1.07 -13.82
N THR A 132 4.68 0.56 -14.85
CA THR A 132 5.27 0.40 -16.18
C THR A 132 5.76 1.74 -16.72
N ASP A 133 4.96 2.80 -16.60
CA ASP A 133 5.33 4.15 -17.03
C ASP A 133 6.56 4.69 -16.25
N ARG A 134 6.63 4.43 -14.93
CA ARG A 134 7.81 4.77 -14.11
C ARG A 134 9.07 4.06 -14.59
N LEU A 135 8.98 2.76 -14.85
CA LEU A 135 10.10 1.96 -15.32
C LEU A 135 10.63 2.45 -16.67
N HIS A 136 9.74 2.76 -17.62
CA HIS A 136 10.13 3.34 -18.90
C HIS A 136 10.85 4.69 -18.77
N ARG A 137 10.49 5.51 -17.77
CA ARG A 137 11.18 6.79 -17.51
C ARG A 137 12.59 6.61 -16.92
N CYS A 138 12.88 5.44 -16.34
CA CYS A 138 14.18 5.12 -15.75
C CYS A 138 15.21 4.63 -16.76
N GLY A 139 14.78 4.16 -17.94
CA GLY A 139 15.64 3.59 -18.98
C GLY A 139 15.48 2.08 -19.05
#